data_AF-A0A150FBG6-F1
#
_entry.id   AF-A0A150FBG6-F1
#
_cell.length_a   1.000
_cell.length_b   1.000
_cell.length_c   1.000
_cell.angle_alpha   90.00
_cell.angle_beta   90.00
_cell.angle_gamma   90.00
#
_symmetry.space_group_name_H-M   'P 1'
#
loop_
_entity.id
_entity.type
_entity.pdbx_description
1 polymer ?
#
loop_
_entity_poly.entity_id
_entity_poly.type
_entity_poly.pdbx_seq_one_letter_code
_entity_poly.pdbx_strand_id
1 'polypeptide(L)'
;MKPTITKEQAEALEELRLRLSDEGILLSYTNDSLRVGDNKSGCLYNLDLLTLSAALINGYETEATPEEKLREYYDGIKRSRDERHLAGDIEGKRHNVGVLTGISNTLYILGIKIEGVNA
;
A
#
# COMPACT_ATOMS: atom_id res chain seq x y z
N MET A 1 -16.99 8.42 -2.93
CA MET A 1 -15.56 8.27 -3.28
C MET A 1 -14.91 7.51 -2.14
N LYS A 2 -14.06 6.52 -2.44
CA LYS A 2 -13.30 5.81 -1.40
C LYS A 2 -12.05 6.64 -1.08
N PRO A 3 -11.81 7.02 0.18
CA PRO A 3 -10.55 7.65 0.54
C PRO A 3 -9.41 6.63 0.50
N THR A 4 -8.22 7.10 0.18
CA THR A 4 -6.99 6.34 0.38
C THR A 4 -6.50 6.56 1.80
N ILE A 5 -6.23 5.48 2.53
CA ILE A 5 -5.72 5.50 3.91
C ILE A 5 -4.44 4.67 4.00
N THR A 6 -3.64 4.89 5.03
CA THR A 6 -2.42 4.10 5.25
C THR A 6 -2.75 2.68 5.71
N LYS A 7 -1.79 1.75 5.54
CA LYS A 7 -1.94 0.37 6.02
C LYS A 7 -2.17 0.29 7.53
N GLU A 8 -1.48 1.12 8.30
CA GLU A 8 -1.65 1.19 9.75
C GLU A 8 -3.08 1.63 10.12
N GLN A 9 -3.65 2.60 9.40
CA GLN A 9 -5.03 3.04 9.60
C GLN A 9 -6.03 1.95 9.19
N ALA A 10 -5.79 1.25 8.09
CA ALA A 10 -6.61 0.12 7.66
C ALA A 10 -6.61 -1.01 8.71
N GLU A 11 -5.44 -1.38 9.22
CA GLU A 11 -5.30 -2.39 10.27
C GLU A 11 -5.99 -1.96 11.56
N ALA A 12 -5.83 -0.70 11.98
CA ALA A 12 -6.53 -0.15 13.14
C ALA A 12 -8.05 -0.17 12.97
N LEU A 13 -8.58 0.18 11.79
CA LEU A 13 -10.01 0.10 11.51
C LEU A 13 -10.54 -1.33 11.61
N GLU A 14 -9.84 -2.30 11.04
CA GLU A 14 -10.25 -3.70 11.10
C GLU A 14 -10.16 -4.26 12.53
N GLU A 15 -9.13 -3.91 13.31
CA GLU A 15 -9.06 -4.26 14.74
C GLU A 15 -10.23 -3.65 15.53
N LEU A 16 -10.61 -2.39 15.26
CA LEU A 16 -11.76 -1.75 15.90
C LEU A 16 -13.09 -2.41 15.53
N ARG A 17 -13.24 -2.84 14.27
CA ARG A 17 -14.46 -3.52 13.78
C ARG A 17 -14.71 -4.87 14.45
N LEU A 18 -13.69 -5.49 15.04
CA LEU A 18 -13.87 -6.70 15.86
C LEU A 18 -14.66 -6.43 17.16
N ARG A 19 -14.72 -5.17 17.61
CA ARG A 19 -15.25 -4.78 18.93
C ARG A 19 -16.30 -3.66 18.89
N LEU A 20 -16.38 -2.89 17.81
CA LEU A 20 -17.29 -1.76 17.64
C LEU A 20 -17.96 -1.81 16.26
N SER A 21 -19.16 -1.26 16.16
CA SER A 21 -19.76 -0.92 14.87
C SER A 21 -19.10 0.32 14.26
N ASP A 22 -19.24 0.52 12.95
CA ASP A 22 -18.73 1.72 12.27
C ASP A 22 -19.27 3.03 12.88
N GLU A 23 -20.54 3.04 13.33
CA GLU A 23 -21.10 4.16 14.11
C GLU A 23 -20.40 4.32 15.47
N GLY A 24 -20.15 3.23 16.18
CA GLY A 24 -19.42 3.24 17.46
C GLY A 24 -17.97 3.73 17.31
N ILE A 25 -17.32 3.44 16.19
CA ILE A 25 -15.99 3.95 15.84
C ILE A 25 -16.05 5.48 15.67
N LEU A 26 -17.03 6.01 14.94
CA LEU A 26 -17.21 7.45 14.79
C LEU A 26 -17.50 8.16 16.11
N LEU A 27 -18.36 7.61 16.97
CA LEU A 27 -18.60 8.19 18.30
C LEU A 27 -17.32 8.19 19.14
N SER A 28 -16.55 7.10 19.09
CA SER A 28 -15.30 7.00 19.83
C SER A 28 -14.25 7.98 19.32
N TYR A 29 -14.20 8.19 18.01
CA TYR A 29 -13.37 9.21 17.37
C TYR A 29 -13.73 10.61 17.89
N THR A 30 -15.01 10.98 17.85
CA THR A 30 -15.45 12.32 18.28
C THR A 30 -15.27 12.58 19.78
N ASN A 31 -15.31 11.52 20.60
CA ASN A 31 -15.14 11.60 22.04
C ASN A 31 -13.68 11.48 22.50
N ASP A 32 -12.71 11.50 21.57
CA ASP A 32 -11.27 11.27 21.84
C ASP A 32 -10.98 9.97 22.62
N SER A 33 -11.82 8.94 22.44
CA SER A 33 -11.77 7.71 23.23
C SER A 33 -11.18 6.52 22.49
N LEU A 34 -10.69 6.68 21.26
CA LEU A 34 -10.05 5.59 20.51
C LEU A 34 -8.74 5.14 21.15
N ARG A 35 -8.05 6.03 21.88
CA ARG A 35 -6.79 5.73 22.60
C ARG A 35 -7.00 5.00 23.92
N VAL A 36 -8.25 4.90 24.40
CA VAL A 36 -8.54 4.32 25.71
C VAL A 36 -8.47 2.79 25.61
N GLY A 37 -7.35 2.23 26.07
CA GLY A 37 -7.10 0.78 26.13
C GLY A 37 -6.34 0.21 24.93
N ASP A 38 -6.14 0.98 23.85
CA ASP A 38 -5.33 0.59 22.70
C ASP A 38 -4.70 1.83 22.04
N ASN A 39 -3.36 1.86 21.97
CA ASN A 39 -2.63 2.99 21.39
C ASN A 39 -2.50 2.90 19.86
N LYS A 40 -2.77 1.73 19.26
CA LYS A 40 -2.67 1.52 17.80
C LYS A 40 -3.76 2.26 17.04
N SER A 41 -4.96 2.35 17.63
CA SER A 41 -6.09 3.10 17.06
C SER A 41 -5.85 4.63 16.99
N GLY A 42 -4.77 5.13 17.60
CA GLY A 42 -4.42 6.55 17.60
C GLY A 42 -4.05 7.11 16.22
N CYS A 43 -3.62 6.27 15.27
CA CYS A 43 -3.28 6.68 13.90
C CYS A 43 -4.49 7.20 13.11
N LEU A 44 -5.71 6.86 13.55
CA LEU A 44 -6.96 7.31 12.93
C LEU A 44 -7.22 8.80 13.14
N TYR A 45 -6.67 9.41 14.20
CA TYR A 45 -6.74 10.87 14.43
C TYR A 45 -5.97 11.71 13.40
N ASN A 46 -5.18 11.06 12.54
CA ASN A 46 -4.56 11.73 11.40
C ASN A 46 -5.51 11.86 10.20
N LEU A 47 -6.66 11.17 10.22
CA LEU A 47 -7.73 11.36 9.23
C LEU A 47 -8.66 12.47 9.74
N ASP A 48 -9.13 13.36 8.86
CA ASP A 48 -10.24 14.21 9.25
C ASP A 48 -11.53 13.38 9.38
N LEU A 49 -12.50 13.92 10.14
CA LEU A 49 -13.76 13.22 10.43
C LEU A 49 -14.52 12.80 9.16
N LEU A 50 -14.50 13.62 8.11
CA LEU A 50 -15.22 13.31 6.87
C LEU A 50 -14.52 12.19 6.11
N THR A 51 -13.18 12.18 6.09
CA THR A 51 -12.38 11.10 5.51
C THR A 51 -12.60 9.79 6.26
N LEU A 52 -12.58 9.79 7.59
CA LEU A 52 -12.89 8.61 8.39
C LEU A 52 -14.33 8.11 8.14
N SER A 53 -15.30 9.02 8.13
CA SER A 53 -16.70 8.68 7.83
C SER A 53 -16.85 8.08 6.45
N ALA A 54 -16.17 8.65 5.45
CA ALA A 54 -16.17 8.13 4.09
C ALA A 54 -15.51 6.74 4.00
N ALA A 55 -14.41 6.50 4.73
CA ALA A 55 -13.72 5.21 4.79
C ALA A 55 -14.62 4.11 5.38
N LEU A 56 -15.37 4.44 6.44
CA LEU A 56 -16.28 3.50 7.10
C LEU A 56 -17.50 3.18 6.21
N ILE A 57 -18.17 4.22 5.68
CA ILE A 57 -19.42 4.05 4.93
C ILE A 57 -19.19 3.50 3.51
N ASN A 58 -18.20 4.04 2.80
CA ASN A 58 -17.97 3.71 1.38
C ASN A 58 -16.86 2.67 1.18
N GLY A 59 -16.14 2.29 2.25
CA GLY A 59 -14.87 1.58 2.18
C GLY A 59 -13.70 2.50 1.83
N TYR A 60 -12.48 1.96 1.85
CA TYR A 60 -11.24 2.69 1.60
C TYR A 60 -10.31 1.91 0.66
N GLU A 61 -9.32 2.61 0.11
CA GLU A 61 -8.16 2.03 -0.56
C GLU A 61 -6.95 2.13 0.38
N THR A 62 -6.09 1.13 0.40
CA THR A 62 -4.86 1.18 1.22
C THR A 62 -3.72 1.72 0.37
N GLU A 63 -2.93 2.64 0.90
CA GLU A 63 -1.69 3.08 0.25
C GLU A 63 -0.78 1.88 0.00
N ALA A 64 -0.36 1.70 -1.25
CA ALA A 64 0.60 0.66 -1.61
C ALA A 64 1.90 0.83 -0.82
N THR A 65 2.40 -0.26 -0.24
CA THR A 65 3.69 -0.24 0.47
C THR A 65 4.84 0.06 -0.51
N PRO A 66 6.01 0.51 -0.04
CA PRO A 66 7.19 0.67 -0.90
C PRO A 66 7.51 -0.59 -1.72
N GLU A 67 7.33 -1.79 -1.14
CA GLU A 67 7.53 -3.08 -1.80
C GLU A 67 6.49 -3.34 -2.88
N GLU A 68 5.22 -3.03 -2.63
CA GLU A 68 4.15 -3.14 -3.63
C GLU A 68 4.36 -2.17 -4.79
N LYS A 69 4.72 -0.92 -4.50
CA LYS A 69 5.09 0.08 -5.51
C LYS A 69 6.28 -0.38 -6.36
N LEU A 70 7.30 -0.96 -5.71
CA LEU A 70 8.47 -1.49 -6.42
C LEU A 70 8.10 -2.70 -7.29
N ARG A 71 7.23 -3.59 -6.80
CA ARG A 71 6.71 -4.73 -7.58
C ARG A 71 5.95 -4.27 -8.81
N GLU A 72 5.03 -3.30 -8.65
CA GLU A 72 4.29 -2.72 -9.77
C GLU A 72 5.21 -2.08 -10.81
N TYR A 73 6.21 -1.33 -10.36
CA TYR A 73 7.23 -0.77 -11.24
C TYR A 73 8.01 -1.86 -11.97
N TYR A 74 8.48 -2.88 -11.25
CA TYR A 74 9.22 -4.02 -11.80
C TYR A 74 8.41 -4.76 -12.88
N ASP A 75 7.14 -5.04 -12.61
CA ASP A 75 6.22 -5.68 -13.56
C ASP A 75 5.95 -4.80 -14.79
N GLY A 76 5.86 -3.48 -14.60
CA GLY A 76 5.80 -2.51 -15.69
C GLY A 76 7.01 -2.61 -16.63
N ILE A 77 8.22 -2.64 -16.07
CA ILE A 77 9.45 -2.78 -16.86
C ILE A 77 9.52 -4.15 -17.54
N LYS A 78 9.10 -5.23 -16.87
CA LYS A 78 9.04 -6.57 -17.45
C LYS A 78 8.11 -6.62 -18.66
N ARG A 79 6.89 -6.08 -18.55
CA ARG A 79 5.94 -5.99 -19.69
C ARG A 79 6.53 -5.17 -20.83
N SER A 80 7.07 -3.98 -20.55
CA SER A 80 7.67 -3.13 -21.59
C SER A 80 8.85 -3.82 -22.29
N ARG A 81 9.67 -4.59 -21.56
CA ARG A 81 10.79 -5.37 -22.10
C ARG A 81 10.30 -6.44 -23.08
N ASP A 82 9.20 -7.11 -22.74
CA ASP A 82 8.60 -8.15 -23.58
C ASP A 82 7.97 -7.55 -24.85
N GLU A 83 7.25 -6.43 -24.72
CA GLU A 83 6.69 -5.65 -25.85
C GLU A 83 7.79 -5.17 -26.81
N ARG A 84 8.87 -4.58 -26.28
CA ARG A 84 10.01 -4.12 -27.08
C ARG A 84 10.72 -5.26 -27.79
N HIS A 85 10.81 -6.43 -27.15
CA HIS A 85 11.36 -7.62 -27.81
C HIS A 85 10.54 -8.01 -29.04
N LEU A 86 9.21 -8.02 -28.92
CA LEU A 86 8.30 -8.32 -30.03
C LEU A 86 8.38 -7.25 -31.14
N ALA A 87 8.57 -6.00 -30.78
CA ALA A 87 8.73 -4.89 -31.72
C ALA A 87 10.10 -4.85 -32.42
N GLY A 88 11.05 -5.73 -32.06
CA GLY A 88 12.41 -5.71 -32.59
C GLY A 88 13.29 -4.57 -32.05
N ASP A 89 12.84 -3.87 -30.99
CA ASP A 89 13.61 -2.83 -30.31
C ASP A 89 14.66 -3.46 -29.37
N ILE A 90 15.82 -3.80 -29.94
CA ILE A 90 16.92 -4.45 -29.23
C ILE A 90 17.50 -3.54 -28.14
N GLU A 91 17.65 -2.24 -28.43
CA GLU A 91 18.27 -1.31 -27.50
C GLU A 91 17.38 -1.06 -26.28
N GLY A 92 16.10 -0.79 -26.50
CA GLY A 92 15.14 -0.61 -25.43
C GLY A 92 14.93 -1.87 -24.60
N LYS A 93 14.94 -3.05 -25.24
CA LYS A 93 14.96 -4.33 -24.50
C LYS A 93 16.17 -4.42 -23.58
N ARG A 94 17.38 -4.11 -24.08
CA ARG A 94 18.61 -4.14 -23.29
C ARG A 94 18.56 -3.17 -22.11
N HIS A 95 18.05 -1.95 -22.33
CA HIS A 95 17.84 -0.98 -21.26
C HIS A 95 16.95 -1.56 -20.15
N ASN A 96 15.78 -2.09 -20.50
CA ASN A 96 14.86 -2.65 -19.50
C ASN A 96 15.45 -3.86 -18.75
N VAL A 97 16.23 -4.72 -19.44
CA VAL A 97 16.97 -5.81 -18.78
C VAL A 97 17.96 -5.26 -17.76
N GLY A 98 18.68 -4.17 -18.11
CA GLY A 98 19.58 -3.48 -17.19
C GLY A 98 18.87 -2.96 -15.94
N VAL A 99 17.71 -2.32 -16.10
CA VAL A 99 16.90 -1.82 -14.98
C VAL A 99 16.47 -2.95 -14.04
N LEU A 100 15.93 -4.05 -14.58
CA LEU A 100 15.48 -5.21 -13.78
C LEU A 100 16.65 -5.88 -13.04
N THR A 101 17.81 -5.95 -13.69
CA THR A 101 19.04 -6.46 -13.06
C THR A 101 19.49 -5.55 -11.92
N GLY A 102 19.44 -4.22 -12.13
CA GLY A 102 19.76 -3.22 -11.11
C GLY A 102 18.86 -3.35 -9.86
N ILE A 103 17.55 -3.52 -10.06
CA ILE A 103 16.59 -3.75 -8.96
C ILE A 103 16.96 -5.04 -8.21
N SER A 104 17.15 -6.15 -8.93
CA SER A 104 17.48 -7.45 -8.33
C SER A 104 18.78 -7.41 -7.52
N ASN A 105 19.81 -6.77 -8.06
CA ASN A 105 21.10 -6.59 -7.38
C ASN A 105 20.96 -5.72 -6.14
N THR A 106 20.19 -4.63 -6.22
CA THR A 106 19.96 -3.72 -5.09
C THR A 106 19.25 -4.47 -3.95
N LEU A 107 18.19 -5.21 -4.26
CA LEU A 107 17.47 -6.00 -3.26
C LEU A 107 18.35 -7.08 -2.64
N TYR A 108 19.20 -7.73 -3.44
CA TYR A 108 20.18 -8.70 -2.94
C TYR A 108 21.20 -8.06 -1.99
N ILE A 109 21.77 -6.90 -2.34
CA ILE A 109 22.73 -6.16 -1.51
C ILE A 109 22.10 -5.73 -0.18
N LEU A 110 20.84 -5.30 -0.20
CA LEU A 110 20.11 -4.86 0.99
C LEU A 110 19.53 -6.03 1.81
N GLY A 111 19.59 -7.27 1.30
CA GLY A 111 19.00 -8.43 1.97
C GLY A 111 17.46 -8.42 2.00
N ILE A 112 16.81 -7.73 1.05
CA ILE A 112 15.35 -7.59 0.99
C ILE A 112 14.77 -8.64 0.01
N LYS A 113 13.66 -9.27 0.41
CA LYS A 113 12.89 -10.19 -0.42
C LYS A 113 11.49 -9.65 -0.68
N ILE A 114 11.10 -9.58 -1.94
CA ILE A 114 9.78 -9.12 -2.38
C ILE A 114 9.16 -10.19 -3.28
N GLU A 115 8.00 -10.69 -2.87
CA GLU A 115 7.20 -11.66 -3.63
C GLU A 115 6.87 -11.15 -5.03
N GLY A 116 7.11 -11.99 -6.04
CA GLY A 116 6.93 -11.63 -7.45
C GLY A 116 8.08 -10.81 -8.07
N VAL A 117 9.10 -10.43 -7.28
CA VAL A 117 10.30 -9.72 -7.79
C VAL A 117 11.55 -10.59 -7.68
N ASN A 118 11.97 -10.94 -6.46
CA ASN A 118 13.24 -11.65 -6.19
C ASN A 118 13.16 -12.67 -5.03
N ALA A 119 11.97 -12.91 -4.48
CA ALA A 119 11.70 -13.95 -3.50
C ALA A 119 11.74 -15.33 -4.15
#